data_AF-A0A960XUQ9-F1
#
_entry.id   AF-A0A960XUQ9-F1
#
_cell.length_a   1.000
_cell.length_b   1.000
_cell.length_c   1.000
_cell.angle_alpha   90.00
_cell.angle_beta   90.00
_cell.angle_gamma   90.00
#
_symmetry.space_group_name_H-M   'P 1'
#
loop_
_entity.id
_entity.type
_entity.pdbx_description
1 polymer ?
#
loop_
_entity_poly.entity_id
_entity_poly.type
_entity_poly.pdbx_seq_one_letter_code
_entity_poly.pdbx_strand_id
1 'polypeptide(L)'
;MQLVKIQGLGAWHHHPHTDKMLLVIEGAMVMKVKGEPDVELSAGQCMVVPKMVEHMATAKEVCHVLVFEPKAELGKGDAQRPMTVADMEWI
;
A
#
# COMPACT_ATOMS: atom_id res chain seq x y z
N MET A 1 -7.39 -4.51 -8.86
CA MET A 1 -5.92 -4.45 -8.97
C MET A 1 -5.54 -3.05 -9.40
N GLN A 2 -4.59 -2.43 -8.72
CA GLN A 2 -4.03 -1.12 -9.08
C GLN A 2 -2.51 -1.21 -9.08
N LEU A 3 -1.86 -0.49 -9.97
CA LEU A 3 -0.42 -0.23 -9.90
C LEU A 3 -0.23 1.09 -9.17
N VAL A 4 0.56 1.08 -8.10
CA VAL A 4 0.87 2.28 -7.32
C VAL A 4 2.38 2.48 -7.24
N LYS A 5 2.78 3.76 -7.21
CA LYS A 5 4.15 4.17 -6.91
C LYS A 5 4.20 4.65 -5.47
N ILE A 6 5.20 4.18 -4.73
CA ILE A 6 5.45 4.59 -3.35
C ILE A 6 6.86 5.15 -3.28
N GLN A 7 7.01 6.30 -2.63
CA GLN A 7 8.29 6.90 -2.29
C GLN A 7 8.13 7.75 -1.03
N GLY A 8 9.12 7.71 -0.14
CA GLY A 8 9.08 8.39 1.14
C GLY A 8 8.18 7.71 2.17
N LEU A 9 7.74 8.49 3.15
CA LEU A 9 6.91 8.02 4.26
C LEU A 9 5.42 8.09 3.90
N GLY A 10 4.72 6.96 4.02
CA GLY A 10 3.27 6.93 3.99
C GLY A 10 2.62 7.46 5.28
N ALA A 11 1.30 7.38 5.34
CA ALA A 11 0.53 7.64 6.56
C ALA A 11 0.11 6.31 7.21
N TRP A 12 0.03 6.30 8.54
CA TRP A 12 -0.62 5.22 9.28
C TRP A 12 -2.13 5.21 8.98
N HIS A 13 -2.66 4.05 8.60
CA HIS A 13 -4.07 3.88 8.29
C HIS A 13 -4.48 2.41 8.45
N HIS A 14 -5.78 2.13 8.34
CA HIS A 14 -6.30 0.76 8.25
C HIS A 14 -7.46 0.71 7.25
N HIS A 15 -7.88 -0.50 6.87
CA HIS A 15 -9.03 -0.71 6.00
C HIS A 15 -10.13 -1.45 6.77
N PRO A 16 -11.34 -0.89 6.92
CA PRO A 16 -12.34 -1.46 7.81
C PRO A 16 -13.00 -2.74 7.27
N HIS A 17 -12.93 -2.97 5.96
CA HIS A 17 -13.78 -3.96 5.30
C HIS A 17 -13.02 -5.01 4.48
N THR A 18 -11.76 -4.76 4.14
CA THR A 18 -11.05 -5.57 3.16
C THR A 18 -9.62 -5.84 3.55
N ASP A 19 -9.22 -7.10 3.43
CA ASP A 19 -7.81 -7.46 3.37
C ASP A 19 -7.26 -6.98 2.03
N LYS A 20 -5.99 -6.56 2.02
CA LYS A 20 -5.28 -6.17 0.79
C LYS A 20 -4.05 -7.04 0.62
N MET A 21 -3.77 -7.42 -0.62
CA MET A 21 -2.47 -8.01 -0.96
C MET A 21 -1.64 -6.99 -1.73
N LEU A 22 -0.38 -6.87 -1.36
CA LEU A 22 0.61 -6.05 -2.04
C LEU A 22 1.66 -6.97 -2.65
N LEU A 23 2.05 -6.71 -3.90
CA LEU A 23 3.16 -7.37 -4.58
C LEU A 23 4.12 -6.30 -5.08
N VAL A 24 5.37 -6.33 -4.62
CA VAL A 24 6.41 -5.45 -5.14
C VAL A 24 6.82 -5.98 -6.51
N ILE A 25 6.67 -5.16 -7.54
CA ILE A 25 7.08 -5.53 -8.91
C ILE A 25 8.44 -4.94 -9.27
N GLU A 26 8.81 -3.80 -8.67
CA GLU A 26 10.12 -3.17 -8.85
C GLU A 26 10.48 -2.34 -7.62
N GLY A 27 11.75 -2.31 -7.23
CA GLY A 27 12.24 -1.59 -6.06
C GLY A 27 12.08 -2.38 -4.76
N ALA A 28 12.08 -1.65 -3.65
CA ALA A 28 11.91 -2.20 -2.31
C ALA A 28 11.13 -1.24 -1.41
N MET A 29 10.36 -1.79 -0.49
CA MET A 29 9.59 -1.06 0.51
C MET A 29 9.70 -1.71 1.89
N VAL A 30 9.33 -0.96 2.92
CA VAL A 30 9.11 -1.47 4.27
C VAL A 30 7.63 -1.32 4.60
N MET A 31 7.02 -2.40 5.04
CA MET A 31 5.70 -2.39 5.66
C MET A 31 5.86 -2.33 7.17
N LYS A 32 5.26 -1.32 7.79
CA LYS A 32 5.18 -1.18 9.24
C LYS A 32 3.79 -1.56 9.68
N VAL A 33 3.69 -2.54 10.57
CA VAL A 33 2.42 -2.97 11.18
C VAL A 33 2.49 -2.69 12.67
N LYS A 34 1.44 -2.06 13.22
CA LYS A 34 1.46 -1.64 14.61
C LYS A 34 1.58 -2.83 15.56
N GLY A 35 2.62 -2.82 16.38
CA GLY A 35 2.90 -3.89 17.36
C GLY A 35 3.68 -5.08 16.78
N GLU A 36 4.06 -5.02 15.50
CA GLU A 36 4.87 -6.05 14.85
C GLU A 36 6.24 -5.49 14.41
N PRO A 37 7.24 -6.37 14.17
CA PRO A 37 8.48 -5.97 13.51
C PRO A 37 8.22 -5.42 12.11
N ASP A 38 9.09 -4.52 11.67
CA ASP A 38 9.09 -4.04 10.29
C ASP A 38 9.33 -5.19 9.30
N VAL A 39 8.58 -5.20 8.20
CA VAL A 39 8.71 -6.19 7.12
C VAL A 39 9.29 -5.53 5.89
N GLU A 40 10.48 -5.97 5.47
CA GLU A 40 11.09 -5.53 4.22
C GLU A 40 10.60 -6.39 3.04
N LEU A 41 10.19 -5.74 1.96
CA LEU A 41 9.71 -6.38 0.73
C LEU A 41 10.48 -5.83 -0.46
N SER A 42 11.08 -6.73 -1.23
CA SER A 42 11.77 -6.49 -2.50
C SER A 42 10.96 -7.03 -3.67
N ALA A 43 11.34 -6.66 -4.89
CA ALA A 43 10.70 -7.16 -6.12
C ALA A 43 10.48 -8.69 -6.11
N GLY A 44 9.25 -9.10 -6.46
CA GLY A 44 8.79 -10.48 -6.42
C GLY A 44 8.21 -10.93 -5.07
N GLN A 45 8.37 -10.16 -4.00
CA GLN A 45 7.79 -10.47 -2.70
C GLN A 45 6.41 -9.84 -2.53
N CYS A 46 5.54 -10.54 -1.81
CA CYS A 46 4.20 -10.08 -1.50
C CYS A 46 3.88 -10.19 -0.01
N MET A 47 2.90 -9.41 0.41
CA MET A 47 2.37 -9.42 1.76
C MET A 47 0.86 -9.21 1.72
N VAL A 48 0.15 -9.89 2.60
CA VAL A 48 -1.26 -9.61 2.88
C VAL A 48 -1.32 -8.72 4.12
N VAL A 49 -2.05 -7.61 4.01
CA VAL A 49 -2.40 -6.74 5.12
C VAL A 49 -3.86 -7.01 5.47
N PRO A 50 -4.15 -7.63 6.63
CA PRO A 50 -5.52 -7.89 7.04
C PRO A 50 -6.30 -6.60 7.28
N LYS A 51 -7.62 -6.66 7.09
CA LYS A 51 -8.54 -5.58 7.47
C LYS A 51 -8.39 -5.26 8.96
N MET A 52 -8.70 -4.02 9.32
CA MET A 52 -8.59 -3.45 10.67
C MET A 52 -7.16 -3.37 11.25
N VAL A 53 -6.14 -3.82 10.52
CA VAL A 53 -4.74 -3.69 10.95
C VAL A 53 -4.20 -2.32 10.58
N GLU A 54 -3.73 -1.59 11.59
CA GLU A 54 -3.07 -0.30 11.43
C GLU A 54 -1.65 -0.51 10.89
N HIS A 55 -1.38 0.06 9.71
CA HIS A 55 -0.15 -0.13 8.97
C HIS A 55 0.30 1.12 8.21
N MET A 56 1.56 1.14 7.79
CA MET A 56 2.17 2.20 7.00
C MET A 56 3.21 1.63 6.04
N ALA A 57 3.08 1.94 4.75
CA ALA A 57 4.08 1.64 3.74
C ALA A 57 5.09 2.78 3.61
N THR A 58 6.38 2.46 3.49
CA THR A 58 7.44 3.43 3.21
C THR A 58 8.46 2.87 2.22
N ALA A 59 9.06 3.73 1.40
CA ALA A 59 10.11 3.34 0.48
C ALA A 59 11.17 4.45 0.39
N LYS A 60 12.46 4.09 0.42
CA LYS A 60 13.55 5.08 0.32
C LYS A 60 13.67 5.62 -1.10
N GLU A 61 13.62 4.71 -2.07
CA GLU A 61 13.57 5.00 -3.50
C GLU A 61 12.17 4.72 -4.05
N VAL A 62 11.93 5.05 -5.32
CA VAL A 62 10.67 4.71 -5.98
C VAL A 62 10.47 3.19 -5.99
N CYS A 63 9.32 2.75 -5.48
CA CYS A 63 8.89 1.36 -5.45
C CYS A 63 7.56 1.21 -6.19
N HIS A 64 7.48 0.24 -7.11
CA HIS A 64 6.28 -0.08 -7.86
C HIS A 64 5.59 -1.29 -7.24
N VAL A 65 4.31 -1.13 -6.90
CA VAL A 65 3.56 -2.13 -6.14
C VAL A 65 2.22 -2.38 -6.81
N LEU A 66 1.89 -3.65 -7.03
CA LEU A 66 0.53 -4.06 -7.38
C LEU A 66 -0.27 -4.28 -6.11
N VAL A 67 -1.40 -3.58 -5.99
CA VAL A 67 -2.36 -3.73 -4.89
C VAL A 67 -3.58 -4.47 -5.38
N PHE A 68 -3.91 -5.56 -4.69
CA PHE A 68 -5.08 -6.38 -4.94
C PHE A 68 -6.12 -6.10 -3.87
N GLU A 69 -7.23 -5.51 -4.31
CA GLU A 69 -8.38 -5.21 -3.49
C GLU A 69 -9.67 -5.28 -4.31
N PRO A 70 -10.84 -5.44 -3.67
CA PRO A 70 -12.12 -5.41 -4.34
C PRO A 70 -12.32 -4.10 -5.10
N LYS A 71 -12.97 -4.18 -6.28
CA LYS A 71 -13.22 -3.00 -7.14
C LYS A 71 -13.94 -1.85 -6.41
N ALA A 72 -14.76 -2.17 -5.42
CA ALA A 72 -15.52 -1.19 -4.64
C ALA A 72 -14.64 -0.31 -3.72
N GLU A 73 -13.42 -0.75 -3.40
CA GLU A 73 -12.52 -0.10 -2.44
C GLU A 73 -11.35 0.64 -3.09
N LEU A 74 -11.25 0.60 -4.43
CA LEU A 74 -10.20 1.28 -5.19
C LEU A 74 -10.13 2.77 -4.83
N GLY A 75 -8.95 3.23 -4.42
CA GLY A 75 -8.69 4.64 -4.09
C GLY A 75 -9.30 5.14 -2.77
N LYS A 76 -9.98 4.28 -1.98
CA LYS A 76 -10.56 4.64 -0.67
C LYS A 76 -9.62 4.39 0.50
N GLY A 77 -8.30 4.39 0.28
CA GLY A 77 -7.34 4.46 1.38
C GLY A 77 -7.69 5.66 2.26
N ASP A 78 -7.67 5.48 3.58
CA ASP A 78 -8.21 6.37 4.61
C ASP A 78 -7.46 7.71 4.70
N ALA A 79 -7.47 8.46 3.61
CA ALA A 79 -6.89 9.77 3.49
C ALA A 79 -7.98 10.78 3.79
N GLN A 80 -7.73 11.65 4.78
CA GLN A 80 -8.50 12.87 5.06
C GLN A 80 -8.54 13.87 3.87
N ARG A 81 -8.05 13.45 2.71
CA ARG A 81 -8.22 14.11 1.42
C ARG A 81 -8.61 13.01 0.42
N PRO A 82 -9.76 13.10 -0.25
CA PRO A 82 -10.07 12.17 -1.34
C PRO A 82 -8.96 12.32 -2.38
N MET A 83 -8.11 11.30 -2.54
CA MET A 83 -7.25 11.23 -3.71
C MET A 83 -8.16 10.89 -4.87
N THR A 84 -8.42 11.89 -5.70
CA THR A 84 -9.24 11.70 -6.88
C THR A 84 -8.45 10.92 -7.91
N VAL A 85 -9.11 10.23 -8.84
CA VAL A 85 -8.45 9.50 -9.94
C VAL A 85 -7.49 10.42 -10.73
N ALA A 86 -7.68 11.74 -10.67
CA ALA A 86 -6.81 12.75 -11.27
C ALA A 86 -5.45 12.92 -10.57
N ASP A 87 -5.34 12.52 -9.29
CA ASP A 87 -4.09 12.57 -8.52
C ASP A 87 -3.24 11.28 -8.71
N MET A 88 -3.78 10.29 -9.42
CA MET A 88 -3.09 9.06 -9.79
C MET A 88 -2.49 9.24 -11.19
N GLU A 89 -1.17 9.39 -11.30
CA GLU A 89 -0.49 9.15 -12.58
C GLU A 89 -0.55 7.65 -12.88
N TRP A 90 -1.48 7.29 -13.77
CA TRP A 90 -1.53 5.97 -14.39
C TRP A 90 -0.38 5.85 -15.39
N ILE A 91 0.48 4.85 -15.19
CA ILE A 91 1.33 4.29 -16.26
C ILE A 91 0.72 2.96 -16.67
#